data_AF-A0A3B9VUS6-F1
#
_entry.id   AF-A0A3B9VUS6-F1
#
_cell.length_a   1.000
_cell.length_b   1.000
_cell.length_c   1.000
_cell.angle_alpha   90.00
_cell.angle_beta   90.00
_cell.angle_gamma   90.00
#
_symmetry.space_group_name_H-M   'P 1'
#
loop_
_entity.id
_entity.type
_entity.pdbx_description
1 polymer ?
#
loop_
_entity_poly.entity_id
_entity_poly.type
_entity_poly.pdbx_seq_one_letter_code
_entity_poly.pdbx_strand_id
1 'polypeptide(L)'
;AIKEGHIKRMLAYSSVAQLGYVFMGIGLGTDIGIVAACFQILVHACTKPMLFSCASALSAGRHHNKKLHALRGAAYENKLAGVGFTVGALSMIGIPL
;
A
#
# COMPACT_ATOMS: atom_id res chain seq x y z
N ALA A 1 4.39 -11.04 -0.56
CA ALA A 1 4.63 -9.74 0.09
C ALA A 1 5.61 -9.83 1.26
N ILE A 2 5.31 -10.60 2.32
CA ILE A 2 6.10 -10.60 3.58
C ILE A 2 7.56 -11.03 3.43
N LYS A 3 7.88 -11.92 2.47
CA LYS A 3 9.27 -12.35 2.19
C LYS A 3 10.06 -11.41 1.28
N GLU A 4 9.43 -10.37 0.73
CA GLU A 4 10.06 -9.51 -0.28
C GLU A 4 10.90 -8.40 0.38
N GLY A 5 12.19 -8.37 0.05
CA GLY A 5 13.14 -7.39 0.60
C GLY A 5 13.09 -6.02 -0.08
N HIS A 6 12.41 -5.88 -1.21
CA HIS A 6 12.29 -4.60 -1.93
C HIS A 6 10.94 -3.92 -1.69
N ILE A 7 10.95 -2.67 -1.24
CA ILE A 7 9.72 -1.96 -0.85
C ILE A 7 8.72 -1.82 -2.01
N LYS A 8 9.18 -1.48 -3.22
CA LYS A 8 8.31 -1.35 -4.41
C LYS A 8 7.71 -2.69 -4.83
N ARG A 9 8.48 -3.78 -4.75
CA ARG A 9 8.00 -5.13 -5.07
C ARG A 9 7.03 -5.63 -4.01
N MET A 10 7.29 -5.35 -2.74
CA MET A 10 6.38 -5.68 -1.65
C MET A 10 5.02 -4.98 -1.83
N LEU A 11 5.02 -3.69 -2.18
CA LEU A 11 3.80 -2.95 -2.52
C LEU A 11 3.10 -3.53 -3.76
N ALA A 12 3.83 -3.91 -4.81
CA ALA A 12 3.24 -4.55 -5.98
C ALA A 12 2.55 -5.88 -5.62
N TYR A 13 3.19 -6.74 -4.84
CA TYR A 13 2.57 -7.99 -4.37
C TYR A 13 1.33 -7.75 -3.49
N SER A 14 1.32 -6.68 -2.69
CA SER A 14 0.14 -6.29 -1.93
C SER A 14 -1.01 -5.84 -2.84
N SER A 15 -0.74 -5.25 -4.01
CA SER A 15 -1.79 -4.93 -4.98
C SER A 15 -2.46 -6.19 -5.53
N VAL A 16 -1.65 -7.22 -5.81
CA VAL A 16 -2.18 -8.52 -6.28
C VAL A 16 -3.11 -9.13 -5.24
N ALA A 17 -2.75 -9.05 -3.95
CA ALA A 17 -3.63 -9.52 -2.87
C ALA A 17 -4.95 -8.71 -2.80
N GLN A 18 -4.89 -7.38 -2.94
CA GLN A 18 -6.10 -6.54 -2.93
C GLN A 18 -7.01 -6.81 -4.12
N LEU A 19 -6.46 -7.02 -5.32
CA LEU A 19 -7.24 -7.44 -6.48
C LEU A 19 -7.86 -8.84 -6.26
N GLY A 20 -7.19 -9.73 -5.52
CA GLY A 20 -7.78 -11.00 -5.09
C GLY A 20 -9.09 -10.82 -4.29
N TYR A 21 -9.14 -9.85 -3.38
CA TYR A 21 -10.38 -9.53 -2.64
C TYR A 21 -11.47 -8.95 -3.55
N VAL A 22 -11.10 -8.14 -4.54
CA VAL A 22 -12.03 -7.60 -5.55
C VAL A 22 -12.64 -8.73 -6.37
N PHE A 23 -11.81 -9.64 -6.90
CA PHE A 23 -12.29 -10.79 -7.67
C PHE A 23 -13.15 -11.75 -6.83
N MET A 24 -12.81 -11.92 -5.55
CA MET A 24 -13.65 -12.69 -4.62
C MET A 24 -15.03 -12.04 -4.44
N GLY A 25 -15.09 -10.71 -4.26
CA GLY A 25 -16.34 -9.96 -4.16
C GLY A 25 -17.22 -10.07 -5.41
N ILE A 26 -16.60 -9.98 -6.59
CA ILE A 26 -17.29 -10.18 -7.87
C ILE A 26 -17.76 -11.64 -8.03
N GLY A 27 -16.92 -12.61 -7.66
CA GLY A 27 -17.21 -14.03 -7.77
C GLY A 27 -18.36 -14.52 -6.88
N LEU A 28 -18.70 -13.78 -5.82
CA LEU A 28 -19.88 -14.05 -5.00
C LEU A 28 -21.20 -13.78 -5.73
N GLY A 29 -21.20 -13.00 -6.81
CA GLY A 29 -22.38 -12.78 -7.66
C GLY A 29 -23.58 -12.12 -6.97
N THR A 30 -23.38 -11.54 -5.78
CA THR A 30 -24.41 -10.84 -5.00
C THR A 30 -24.27 -9.32 -5.20
N ASP A 31 -25.38 -8.58 -5.11
CA ASP A 31 -25.36 -7.11 -5.18
C ASP A 31 -24.39 -6.50 -4.15
N ILE A 32 -24.37 -7.06 -2.94
CA ILE A 32 -23.50 -6.63 -1.85
C ILE A 32 -22.03 -6.90 -2.21
N GLY A 33 -21.72 -8.03 -2.83
CA GLY A 33 -20.37 -8.39 -3.28
C GLY A 33 -19.83 -7.46 -4.35
N ILE A 34 -20.68 -7.04 -5.30
CA ILE A 34 -20.32 -6.08 -6.36
C ILE A 34 -20.05 -4.70 -5.76
N VAL A 35 -20.92 -4.23 -4.85
CA VAL A 35 -20.72 -2.94 -4.16
C VAL A 35 -19.43 -2.96 -3.34
N ALA A 36 -19.16 -4.03 -2.61
CA ALA A 36 -17.93 -4.20 -1.85
C ALA A 36 -16.68 -4.22 -2.74
N ALA A 37 -16.74 -4.91 -3.89
CA ALA A 37 -15.66 -4.94 -4.87
C ALA A 37 -15.38 -3.54 -5.45
N CYS A 38 -16.42 -2.79 -5.80
CA CYS A 38 -16.30 -1.43 -6.32
C CYS A 38 -15.71 -0.47 -5.27
N PHE A 39 -16.19 -0.54 -4.03
CA PHE A 39 -15.63 0.22 -2.91
C PHE A 39 -14.16 -0.13 -2.68
N GLN A 40 -13.81 -1.41 -2.71
CA GLN A 40 -12.43 -1.87 -2.53
C GLN A 40 -11.50 -1.35 -3.64
N ILE A 41 -11.96 -1.29 -4.90
CA ILE A 41 -11.23 -0.68 -6.02
C ILE A 41 -10.97 0.81 -5.76
N LEU A 42 -11.96 1.56 -5.29
CA LEU A 42 -11.82 2.98 -5.00
C LEU A 42 -10.78 3.22 -3.89
N VAL A 43 -10.90 2.51 -2.77
CA VAL A 43 -9.94 2.58 -1.66
C VAL A 43 -8.53 2.21 -2.13
N HIS A 44 -8.42 1.16 -2.95
CA HIS A 44 -7.15 0.74 -3.54
C HIS A 44 -6.54 1.82 -4.44
N ALA A 45 -7.34 2.43 -5.31
CA ALA A 45 -6.91 3.48 -6.24
C ALA A 45 -6.45 4.75 -5.53
N CYS A 46 -7.03 5.10 -4.38
CA CYS A 46 -6.56 6.23 -3.58
C CYS A 46 -5.29 5.89 -2.78
N THR A 47 -5.25 4.71 -2.19
CA THR A 47 -4.19 4.34 -1.23
C THR A 47 -2.89 3.94 -1.91
N LYS A 48 -2.94 3.25 -3.05
CA LYS A 48 -1.72 2.79 -3.75
C LYS A 48 -0.81 3.92 -4.23
N PRO A 49 -1.30 4.94 -4.94
CA PRO A 49 -0.46 6.06 -5.38
C PRO A 49 0.19 6.78 -4.20
N MET A 50 -0.55 6.96 -3.10
CA MET A 50 -0.01 7.54 -1.87
C MET A 50 1.15 6.70 -1.32
N LEU A 51 0.96 5.38 -1.17
CA LEU A 51 2.01 4.48 -0.69
C LEU A 51 3.24 4.44 -1.60
N PHE A 52 3.06 4.45 -2.93
CA PHE A 52 4.16 4.46 -3.89
C PHE A 52 4.92 5.80 -3.87
N SER A 53 4.20 6.92 -3.74
CA SER A 53 4.78 8.26 -3.64
C SER A 53 5.60 8.39 -2.36
N CYS A 54 5.04 8.03 -1.20
CA CYS A 54 5.75 8.07 0.08
C CYS A 54 6.93 7.11 0.11
N ALA A 55 6.81 5.88 -0.43
CA ALA A 55 7.93 4.96 -0.55
C ALA A 55 9.06 5.50 -1.45
N SER A 56 8.71 6.26 -2.49
CA SER A 56 9.70 6.95 -3.34
C SER A 56 10.42 8.07 -2.58
N ALA A 57 9.68 8.90 -1.85
CA ALA A 57 10.24 9.97 -1.02
C ALA A 57 11.16 9.44 0.09
N LEU A 58 10.77 8.34 0.75
CA LEU A 58 11.60 7.66 1.76
C LEU A 58 12.88 7.07 1.15
N SER A 59 12.80 6.54 -0.07
CA SER A 59 13.98 5.99 -0.77
C SER A 59 14.92 7.09 -1.27
N ALA A 60 14.40 8.26 -1.65
CA ALA A 60 15.20 9.41 -2.08
C ALA A 60 16.15 9.88 -0.96
N GLY A 61 15.69 9.90 0.30
CA GLY A 61 16.53 10.22 1.46
C GLY A 61 17.62 9.19 1.79
N ARG A 62 17.61 8.02 1.15
CA ARG A 62 18.55 6.91 1.38
C ARG A 62 19.35 6.55 0.12
N HIS A 63 19.75 7.53 -0.68
CA HIS A 63 20.48 7.33 -1.95
C HIS A 63 19.77 6.36 -2.90
N HIS A 64 18.44 6.45 -3.01
CA HIS A 64 17.62 5.54 -3.83
C HIS A 64 17.76 4.05 -3.47
N ASN A 65 18.17 3.72 -2.23
CA ASN A 65 18.16 2.35 -1.75
C ASN A 65 16.72 1.86 -1.63
N LYS A 66 16.38 0.84 -2.42
CA LYS A 66 15.03 0.23 -2.48
C LYS A 66 14.86 -0.96 -1.53
N LYS A 67 15.92 -1.35 -0.80
CA LYS A 67 15.92 -2.47 0.15
C LYS A 67 15.25 -2.04 1.45
N LEU A 68 14.34 -2.86 1.96
CA LEU A 68 13.57 -2.62 3.18
C LEU A 68 14.48 -2.40 4.40
N HIS A 69 15.55 -3.18 4.51
CA HIS A 69 16.53 -3.03 5.60
C HIS A 69 17.26 -1.67 5.58
N ALA A 70 17.54 -1.13 4.40
CA ALA A 70 18.23 0.16 4.25
C ALA A 70 17.32 1.37 4.55
N LEU A 71 16.00 1.16 4.49
CA LEU A 71 14.98 2.16 4.79
C LEU A 71 14.64 2.24 6.29
N ARG A 72 15.26 1.40 7.15
CA ARG A 72 15.12 1.52 8.61
C ARG A 72 15.59 2.88 9.08
N GLY A 73 14.71 3.61 9.76
CA GLY A 73 14.97 4.97 10.24
C GLY A 73 14.70 6.08 9.22
N ALA A 74 14.38 5.77 7.96
CA ALA A 74 14.12 6.78 6.93
C ALA A 74 12.90 7.67 7.25
N ALA A 75 11.94 7.15 8.03
CA ALA A 75 10.79 7.92 8.51
C ALA A 75 11.17 9.03 9.50
N TYR A 76 12.32 8.93 10.18
CA TYR A 76 12.80 9.99 11.08
C TYR A 76 13.50 11.12 10.32
N GLU A 77 14.16 10.80 9.20
CA GLU A 77 14.78 11.80 8.32
C GLU A 77 13.77 12.54 7.48
N ASN A 78 12.73 11.85 6.99
CA ASN A 78 11.63 12.47 6.27
C ASN A 78 10.30 12.16 6.98
N LYS A 79 9.99 12.94 8.03
CA LYS A 79 8.79 12.77 8.86
C LYS A 79 7.50 12.92 8.06
N LEU A 80 7.45 13.82 7.08
CA LEU A 80 6.27 14.00 6.22
C LEU A 80 5.99 12.75 5.38
N ALA A 81 7.01 12.21 4.72
CA ALA A 81 6.87 10.98 3.94
C ALA A 81 6.62 9.75 4.84
N GLY A 82 7.21 9.72 6.03
CA GLY A 82 7.00 8.68 7.03
C GLY A 82 5.56 8.64 7.53
N VAL A 83 5.02 9.78 7.98
CA VAL A 83 3.63 9.92 8.44
C VAL A 83 2.65 9.58 7.33
N GLY A 84 2.85 10.13 6.12
CA GLY A 84 2.02 9.82 4.96
C GLY A 84 2.03 8.33 4.58
N PHE A 85 3.20 7.68 4.67
CA PHE A 85 3.31 6.24 4.44
C PHE A 85 2.56 5.42 5.50
N THR A 86 2.67 5.78 6.78
CA THR A 86 1.94 5.10 7.85
C THR A 86 0.44 5.30 7.74
N VAL A 87 -0.04 6.52 7.48
CA VAL A 87 -1.46 6.81 7.28
C VAL A 87 -2.01 6.04 6.07
N GLY A 88 -1.28 6.04 4.96
CA GLY A 88 -1.63 5.24 3.79
C GLY A 88 -1.63 3.74 4.08
N ALA A 89 -0.69 3.23 4.87
CA ALA A 89 -0.62 1.81 5.21
C ALA A 89 -1.75 1.39 6.17
N LEU A 90 -2.10 2.24 7.14
CA LEU A 90 -3.24 2.07 8.05
C LEU A 90 -4.56 2.05 7.29
N SER A 91 -4.76 3.01 6.39
CA SER A 91 -5.91 3.07 5.48
C SER A 91 -6.02 1.80 4.63
N MET A 92 -4.89 1.26 4.16
CA MET A 92 -4.87 0.02 3.38
C MET A 92 -5.36 -1.22 4.14
N ILE A 93 -5.16 -1.26 5.46
CA ILE A 93 -5.58 -2.36 6.35
C ILE A 93 -7.04 -2.16 6.80
N GLY A 94 -7.67 -1.03 6.46
CA GLY A 94 -9.05 -0.74 6.83
C GLY A 94 -9.21 -0.30 8.27
N ILE A 95 -8.14 0.24 8.89
CA ILE A 95 -8.25 0.91 10.19
C ILE A 95 -8.81 2.30 9.91
N PRO A 96 -10.06 2.61 10.31
CA PRO A 96 -10.56 3.97 10.24
C PRO A 96 -9.72 4.82 11.20
N LEU A 97 -9.18 5.93 10.67
CA LEU A 97 -8.68 7.02 11.49
C LEU A 97 -9.84 7.79 12.12
#